data_AF-A0A9X0D6L2-F1
#
_entry.id   AF-A0A9X0D6L2-F1
#
_cell.length_a   1.000
_cell.length_b   1.000
_cell.length_c   1.000
_cell.angle_alpha   90.00
_cell.angle_beta   90.00
_cell.angle_gamma   90.00
#
_symmetry.space_group_name_H-M   'P 1'
#
loop_
_entity.id
_entity.type
_entity.pdbx_description
1 polymer ?
#
loop_
_entity_poly.entity_id
_entity_poly.type
_entity_poly.pdbx_seq_one_letter_code
_entity_poly.pdbx_strand_id
1 'polypeptide(L)'
;MCLKACFRVMARITNQEIAKEDDKGEKDTEGYLFRKLPEYKQRIAGKSIPFEKFSIHKANKYLEQNHRLFLPGMELILVWNGFKVLHRTPDLVEPMLKLVQKSLVELEGTKDENENYMDDWCLGKLLQGMCYRCVNKPKEAMESLLNAVNRSKDLVQDLYLAPFACAEVGFLHLEEGDLDQAKEFLNKASKPHA
;
A
#
# COMPACT_ATOMS: atom_id res chain seq x y z
N MET A 1 5.16 9.05 -21.64
CA MET A 1 4.87 7.90 -20.74
C MET A 1 4.90 8.40 -19.31
N CYS A 2 3.72 8.64 -18.73
CA CYS A 2 3.51 9.32 -17.45
C CYS A 2 3.66 8.42 -16.20
N LEU A 3 4.35 7.28 -16.35
CA LEU A 3 4.49 6.24 -15.35
C LEU A 3 5.95 5.76 -15.21
N LYS A 4 6.91 6.46 -15.81
CA LYS A 4 8.30 5.97 -15.92
C LYS A 4 8.97 5.85 -14.55
N ALA A 5 8.64 6.76 -13.62
CA ALA A 5 9.07 6.69 -12.22
C ALA A 5 8.37 5.53 -11.49
N CYS A 6 7.04 5.42 -11.64
CA CYS A 6 6.25 4.33 -11.04
C CYS A 6 6.72 2.94 -11.52
N PHE A 7 6.96 2.75 -12.81
CA PHE A 7 7.42 1.48 -13.37
C PHE A 7 8.84 1.10 -12.91
N ARG A 8 9.75 2.07 -12.77
CA ARG A 8 11.10 1.84 -12.24
C ARG A 8 11.09 1.45 -10.76
N VAL A 9 10.18 2.03 -9.97
CA VAL A 9 9.95 1.69 -8.57
C VAL A 9 9.30 0.29 -8.45
N MET A 10 8.27 0.01 -9.25
CA MET A 10 7.58 -1.29 -9.31
C MET A 10 8.50 -2.46 -9.69
N ALA A 11 9.38 -2.25 -10.69
CA ALA A 11 10.25 -3.31 -11.20
C ALA A 11 11.41 -3.68 -10.24
N ARG A 12 11.69 -2.89 -9.20
CA ARG A 12 12.65 -3.27 -8.13
C ARG A 12 11.97 -3.69 -6.83
N ILE A 13 10.79 -3.17 -6.52
CA ILE A 13 9.98 -3.55 -5.34
C ILE A 13 9.63 -5.06 -5.33
N THR A 14 9.68 -5.73 -6.48
CA THR A 14 9.47 -7.17 -6.64
C THR A 14 10.76 -8.01 -6.58
N ASN A 15 11.91 -7.44 -6.19
CA ASN A 15 13.22 -8.11 -6.24
C ASN A 15 13.60 -8.59 -7.67
N GLN A 16 13.01 -8.02 -8.72
CA GLN A 16 13.39 -8.33 -10.10
C GLN A 16 14.67 -7.59 -10.49
N GLU A 17 15.59 -8.30 -11.14
CA GLU A 17 16.78 -7.69 -11.73
C GLU A 17 16.37 -6.84 -12.94
N ILE A 18 16.37 -5.51 -12.78
CA ILE A 18 16.30 -4.61 -13.94
C ILE A 18 17.63 -4.70 -14.70
N ALA A 19 17.54 -4.94 -16.00
CA ALA A 19 18.67 -4.88 -16.91
C ALA A 19 19.43 -3.56 -16.75
N LYS A 20 20.76 -3.62 -16.78
CA LYS A 20 21.61 -2.43 -16.77
C LYS A 20 21.41 -1.67 -18.08
N GLU A 21 20.50 -0.71 -18.09
CA GLU A 21 20.47 0.31 -19.14
C GLU A 21 21.01 1.60 -18.55
N ASP A 22 22.34 1.77 -18.63
CA ASP A 22 22.96 3.02 -19.09
C ASP A 22 24.50 2.87 -19.20
N ASP A 23 25.02 3.40 -20.32
CA ASP A 23 26.38 3.28 -20.89
C ASP A 23 27.47 4.06 -20.12
N LYS A 24 27.30 4.28 -18.79
CA LYS A 24 28.14 5.20 -17.99
C LYS A 24 28.85 4.59 -16.79
N GLY A 25 28.71 3.29 -16.54
CA GLY A 25 29.53 2.59 -15.54
C GLY A 25 29.29 2.95 -14.07
N GLU A 26 28.30 3.79 -13.74
CA GLU A 26 27.82 3.97 -12.37
C GLU A 26 26.94 2.76 -11.97
N LYS A 27 27.15 2.20 -10.78
CA LYS A 27 26.29 1.12 -10.27
C LYS A 27 24.93 1.72 -9.90
N ASP A 28 23.91 1.43 -10.71
CA ASP A 28 22.49 1.68 -10.41
C ASP A 28 22.05 0.91 -9.15
N THR A 29 22.34 1.47 -7.98
CA THR A 29 21.83 0.96 -6.70
C THR A 29 20.40 1.45 -6.45
N GLU A 30 19.63 0.73 -5.65
CA GLU A 30 18.26 1.11 -5.28
C GLU A 30 18.19 2.52 -4.68
N GLY A 31 19.11 2.83 -3.76
CA GLY A 31 19.23 4.15 -3.15
C GLY A 31 19.56 5.26 -4.17
N TYR A 32 20.34 4.97 -5.20
CA TYR A 32 20.60 5.93 -6.29
C TYR A 32 19.32 6.22 -7.08
N LEU A 33 18.60 5.18 -7.51
CA LEU A 33 17.35 5.32 -8.26
C LEU A 33 16.29 6.09 -7.47
N PHE A 34 16.17 5.81 -6.17
CA PHE A 34 15.18 6.46 -5.31
C PHE A 34 15.50 7.94 -5.09
N ARG A 35 16.78 8.31 -4.96
CA ARG A 35 17.22 9.72 -4.93
C ARG A 35 16.94 10.46 -6.23
N LYS A 36 17.01 9.77 -7.38
CA LYS A 36 16.74 10.33 -8.70
C LYS A 36 15.26 10.39 -9.06
N LEU A 37 14.39 9.71 -8.32
CA LEU A 37 12.97 9.61 -8.62
C LEU A 37 12.25 10.98 -8.77
N PRO A 38 12.54 12.00 -7.93
CA PRO A 38 11.93 13.32 -8.10
C PRO A 38 12.24 13.99 -9.44
N GLU A 39 13.39 13.70 -10.06
CA GLU A 39 13.80 14.25 -11.37
C GLU A 39 12.94 13.69 -12.51
N TYR A 40 12.39 12.49 -12.34
CA TYR A 40 11.53 11.85 -13.35
C TYR A 40 10.06 12.26 -13.27
N LYS A 41 9.67 13.02 -12.22
CA LYS A 41 8.28 13.42 -11.95
C LYS A 41 7.65 14.17 -13.12
N GLN A 42 6.64 13.56 -13.72
CA GLN A 42 5.86 14.22 -14.77
C GLN A 42 4.78 15.15 -14.18
N ARG A 43 4.50 16.24 -14.88
CA ARG A 43 3.38 17.15 -14.59
C ARG A 43 2.48 17.26 -15.81
N ILE A 44 1.17 17.15 -15.62
CA ILE A 44 0.17 17.41 -16.65
C ILE A 44 -0.60 18.67 -16.22
N ALA A 45 -0.64 19.68 -17.09
CA ALA A 45 -1.24 20.99 -16.78
C ALA A 45 -0.74 21.60 -15.45
N GLY A 46 0.57 21.51 -15.21
CA GLY A 46 1.21 22.04 -13.99
C GLY A 46 0.99 21.20 -12.72
N LYS A 47 0.11 20.20 -12.74
CA LYS A 47 -0.16 19.31 -11.60
C LYS A 47 0.63 18.01 -11.74
N SER A 48 1.25 17.56 -10.65
CA SER A 48 1.83 16.22 -10.61
C SER A 48 0.73 15.17 -10.52
N ILE A 49 0.95 14.04 -11.21
CA ILE A 49 0.03 12.91 -11.22
C ILE A 49 0.05 12.25 -9.83
N PRO A 50 -1.10 11.84 -9.26
CA PRO A 50 -1.16 11.25 -7.93
C PRO A 50 -0.19 10.07 -7.73
N PHE A 51 -0.09 9.17 -8.70
CA PHE A 51 0.80 8.01 -8.63
C PHE A 51 2.30 8.40 -8.62
N GLU A 52 2.67 9.44 -9.35
CA GLU A 52 4.05 9.96 -9.34
C GLU A 52 4.39 10.57 -7.97
N LYS A 53 3.43 11.28 -7.35
CA LYS A 53 3.59 11.78 -5.97
C LYS A 53 3.71 10.62 -4.97
N PHE A 54 2.88 9.59 -5.11
CA PHE A 54 2.92 8.38 -4.29
C PHE A 54 4.28 7.68 -4.38
N SER A 55 4.80 7.48 -5.60
CA SER A 55 6.11 6.84 -5.78
C SER A 55 7.25 7.64 -5.14
N ILE A 56 7.21 8.98 -5.24
CA ILE A 56 8.20 9.85 -4.58
C ILE A 56 8.09 9.79 -3.06
N HIS A 57 6.87 9.81 -2.53
CA HIS A 57 6.62 9.63 -1.10
C HIS A 57 7.23 8.31 -0.60
N LYS A 58 7.00 7.20 -1.30
CA LYS A 58 7.57 5.89 -0.94
C LYS A 58 9.09 5.82 -1.10
N ALA A 59 9.66 6.50 -2.10
CA ALA A 59 11.10 6.57 -2.26
C ALA A 59 11.77 7.35 -1.11
N ASN A 60 11.18 8.46 -0.68
CA ASN A 60 11.65 9.21 0.48
C ASN A 60 11.54 8.38 1.76
N LYS A 61 10.38 7.75 2.00
CA LYS A 61 10.16 6.86 3.15
C LYS A 61 11.20 5.73 3.19
N TYR A 62 11.50 5.09 2.06
CA TYR A 62 12.55 4.07 1.99
C TYR A 62 13.93 4.61 2.40
N LEU A 63 14.30 5.81 1.96
CA LEU A 63 15.58 6.43 2.32
C LEU A 63 15.64 6.82 3.80
N GLU A 64 14.53 7.32 4.35
CA GLU A 64 14.38 7.66 5.78
C GLU A 64 14.43 6.42 6.67
N GLN A 65 13.90 5.29 6.20
CA GLN A 65 13.77 4.03 6.95
C GLN A 65 14.94 3.06 6.72
N ASN A 66 16.15 3.56 6.46
CA ASN A 66 17.33 2.73 6.21
C ASN A 66 17.09 1.64 5.14
N HIS A 67 16.49 2.03 4.02
CA HIS A 67 16.24 1.17 2.86
C HIS A 67 15.21 0.05 3.10
N ARG A 68 14.20 0.32 3.94
CA ARG A 68 13.10 -0.61 4.24
C ARG A 68 11.76 -0.05 3.79
N LEU A 69 10.89 -0.92 3.28
CA LEU A 69 9.46 -0.67 3.09
C LEU A 69 8.67 -1.94 3.47
N PHE A 70 7.49 -1.78 4.07
CA PHE A 70 6.63 -2.89 4.43
C PHE A 70 5.72 -3.30 3.27
N LEU A 71 5.91 -4.52 2.75
CA LEU A 71 5.11 -5.12 1.66
C LEU A 71 4.83 -4.19 0.45
N PRO A 72 5.85 -3.49 -0.09
CA PRO A 72 5.65 -2.45 -1.10
C PRO A 72 4.97 -2.94 -2.40
N GLY A 73 5.17 -4.21 -2.79
CA GLY A 73 4.51 -4.77 -3.97
C GLY A 73 3.01 -4.98 -3.78
N MET A 74 2.59 -5.43 -2.59
CA MET A 74 1.17 -5.63 -2.28
C MET A 74 0.45 -4.30 -2.08
N GLU A 75 1.15 -3.31 -1.54
CA GLU A 75 0.64 -1.95 -1.44
C GLU A 75 0.37 -1.33 -2.82
N LEU A 76 1.22 -1.58 -3.80
CA LEU A 76 0.98 -1.11 -5.17
C LEU A 76 -0.24 -1.79 -5.81
N ILE A 77 -0.43 -3.09 -5.55
CA ILE A 77 -1.65 -3.81 -5.95
C ILE A 77 -2.88 -3.14 -5.33
N LEU A 78 -2.84 -2.77 -4.05
CA LEU A 78 -3.91 -2.04 -3.38
C LEU A 78 -4.19 -0.69 -4.05
N VAL A 79 -3.16 0.14 -4.21
CA VAL A 79 -3.27 1.51 -4.76
C VAL A 79 -3.78 1.52 -6.22
N TRP A 80 -3.52 0.46 -6.99
CA TRP A 80 -4.07 0.28 -8.34
C TRP A 80 -5.39 -0.49 -8.41
N ASN A 81 -6.06 -0.73 -7.29
CA ASN A 81 -7.29 -1.53 -7.22
C ASN A 81 -7.15 -2.95 -7.77
N GLY A 82 -5.93 -3.51 -7.75
CA GLY A 82 -5.62 -4.83 -8.31
C GLY A 82 -6.35 -5.98 -7.62
N PHE A 83 -6.72 -5.82 -6.34
CA PHE A 83 -7.54 -6.80 -5.62
C PHE A 83 -8.91 -7.07 -6.28
N LYS A 84 -9.48 -6.09 -7.02
CA LYS A 84 -10.71 -6.30 -7.80
C LYS A 84 -10.53 -7.29 -8.94
N VAL A 85 -9.31 -7.45 -9.45
CA VAL A 85 -8.98 -8.47 -10.47
C VAL A 85 -8.66 -9.80 -9.78
N LEU A 86 -7.89 -9.75 -8.69
CA LEU A 86 -7.44 -10.93 -7.95
C LEU A 86 -8.58 -11.71 -7.26
N HIS A 87 -9.72 -11.08 -6.99
CA HIS A 87 -10.89 -11.76 -6.40
C HIS A 87 -11.33 -12.99 -7.22
N ARG A 88 -11.03 -13.02 -8.52
CA ARG A 88 -11.39 -14.12 -9.43
C ARG A 88 -10.41 -15.28 -9.42
N THR A 89 -9.28 -15.14 -8.72
CA THR A 89 -8.17 -16.10 -8.68
C THR A 89 -7.72 -16.32 -7.23
N PRO A 90 -8.55 -16.91 -6.37
CA PRO A 90 -8.24 -17.09 -4.94
C PRO A 90 -6.93 -17.88 -4.72
N ASP A 91 -6.61 -18.82 -5.60
CA ASP A 91 -5.37 -19.61 -5.55
C ASP A 91 -4.10 -18.75 -5.59
N LEU A 92 -4.14 -17.59 -6.27
CA LEU A 92 -3.03 -16.63 -6.30
C LEU A 92 -2.99 -15.74 -5.04
N VAL A 93 -4.12 -15.60 -4.36
CA VAL A 93 -4.24 -14.74 -3.17
C VAL A 93 -3.88 -15.49 -1.88
N GLU A 94 -4.07 -16.80 -1.80
CA GLU A 94 -3.66 -17.57 -0.61
C GLU A 94 -2.17 -17.41 -0.25
N PRO A 95 -1.21 -17.50 -1.19
CA PRO A 95 0.19 -17.22 -0.90
C PRO A 95 0.41 -15.77 -0.44
N MET A 96 -0.31 -14.81 -1.02
CA MET A 96 -0.24 -13.40 -0.63
C MET A 96 -0.74 -13.20 0.80
N LEU A 97 -1.84 -13.84 1.19
CA LEU A 97 -2.37 -13.81 2.55
C LEU A 97 -1.35 -14.37 3.56
N LYS A 98 -0.71 -15.51 3.23
CA LYS A 98 0.35 -16.10 4.07
C LYS A 98 1.54 -15.16 4.20
N LEU A 99 1.95 -14.49 3.13
CA LEU A 99 3.01 -13.49 3.15
C LEU A 99 2.65 -12.33 4.10
N VAL A 100 1.44 -11.76 4.00
CA VAL A 100 0.99 -10.68 4.90
C VAL A 100 1.00 -11.13 6.35
N GLN A 101 0.46 -12.32 6.65
CA GLN A 101 0.43 -12.86 8.01
C GLN A 101 1.84 -13.03 8.58
N LYS A 102 2.76 -13.62 7.80
CA LYS A 102 4.15 -13.77 8.20
C LYS A 102 4.81 -12.41 8.47
N SER A 103 4.65 -11.45 7.55
CA SER A 103 5.25 -10.13 7.70
C SER A 103 4.67 -9.33 8.87
N LEU A 104 3.38 -9.51 9.21
CA LEU A 104 2.80 -8.93 10.42
C LEU A 104 3.43 -9.49 11.70
N VAL A 105 3.69 -10.81 11.75
CA VAL A 105 4.38 -11.44 12.90
C VAL A 105 5.82 -10.94 13.00
N GLU A 106 6.53 -10.81 11.89
CA GLU A 106 7.89 -10.25 11.87
C GLU A 106 7.90 -8.77 12.29
N LEU A 107 6.87 -8.00 11.90
CA LEU A 107 6.72 -6.60 12.26
C LEU A 107 6.57 -6.41 13.76
N GLU A 108 5.86 -7.31 14.47
CA GLU A 108 5.69 -7.24 15.93
C GLU A 108 7.03 -7.18 16.67
N GLY A 109 8.06 -7.89 16.17
CA GLY A 109 9.41 -7.85 16.74
C GLY A 109 10.14 -6.52 16.58
N THR A 110 9.64 -5.62 15.73
CA THR A 110 10.24 -4.30 15.47
C THR A 110 9.52 -3.15 16.17
N LYS A 111 8.51 -3.45 17.01
CA LYS A 111 7.59 -2.46 17.56
C LYS A 111 8.24 -1.31 18.31
N ASP A 112 9.32 -1.59 19.05
CA ASP A 112 9.99 -0.59 19.89
C ASP A 112 11.03 0.24 19.12
N GLU A 113 11.47 -0.23 17.95
CA GLU A 113 12.53 0.39 17.14
C GLU A 113 12.01 1.04 15.85
N ASN A 114 10.87 0.57 15.33
CA ASN A 114 10.30 1.06 14.08
C ASN A 114 9.40 2.28 14.35
N GLU A 115 9.93 3.47 14.11
CA GLU A 115 9.20 4.74 14.24
C GLU A 115 7.90 4.80 13.44
N ASN A 116 7.79 4.02 12.36
CA ASN A 116 6.61 3.96 11.49
C ASN A 116 5.84 2.65 11.65
N TYR A 117 5.98 1.99 12.80
CA TYR A 117 5.32 0.71 13.08
C TYR A 117 3.81 0.76 12.83
N MET A 118 3.14 1.85 13.23
CA MET A 118 1.68 1.95 13.07
C MET A 118 1.25 2.08 11.60
N ASP A 119 2.03 2.76 10.76
CA ASP A 119 1.81 2.83 9.32
C ASP A 119 1.91 1.44 8.69
N ASP A 120 3.00 0.73 8.99
CA ASP A 120 3.25 -0.64 8.48
C ASP A 120 2.18 -1.61 8.98
N TRP A 121 1.79 -1.52 10.25
CA TRP A 121 0.79 -2.40 10.86
C TRP A 121 -0.61 -2.15 10.26
N CYS A 122 -1.00 -0.89 10.09
CA CYS A 122 -2.27 -0.53 9.43
C CYS A 122 -2.30 -1.00 7.98
N LEU A 123 -1.20 -0.81 7.23
CA LEU A 123 -1.06 -1.33 5.88
C LEU A 123 -1.20 -2.86 5.86
N GLY A 124 -0.54 -3.56 6.76
CA GLY A 124 -0.63 -5.02 6.86
C GLY A 124 -2.05 -5.50 7.17
N LYS A 125 -2.75 -4.84 8.09
CA LYS A 125 -4.15 -5.16 8.41
C LYS A 125 -5.11 -4.87 7.26
N LEU A 126 -4.89 -3.78 6.53
CA LEU A 126 -5.63 -3.46 5.31
C LEU A 126 -5.42 -4.53 4.23
N LEU A 127 -4.16 -4.87 3.91
CA LEU A 127 -3.80 -5.91 2.94
C LEU A 127 -4.34 -7.29 3.35
N GLN A 128 -4.28 -7.63 4.63
CA GLN A 128 -4.84 -8.85 5.20
C GLN A 128 -6.36 -8.91 4.95
N GLY A 129 -7.07 -7.82 5.24
CA GLY A 129 -8.50 -7.71 4.97
C GLY A 129 -8.85 -7.90 3.50
N MET A 130 -8.10 -7.25 2.61
CA MET A 130 -8.30 -7.40 1.15
C MET A 130 -8.05 -8.83 0.66
N CYS A 131 -7.03 -9.51 1.20
CA CYS A 131 -6.77 -10.91 0.89
C CYS A 131 -7.91 -11.80 1.37
N TYR A 132 -8.39 -11.62 2.61
CA TYR A 132 -9.52 -12.38 3.16
C TYR A 132 -10.79 -12.24 2.33
N ARG A 133 -11.09 -11.05 1.80
CA ARG A 133 -12.21 -10.86 0.87
C ARG A 133 -12.07 -11.71 -0.38
N CYS A 134 -10.88 -11.72 -0.99
CA CYS A 134 -10.63 -12.49 -2.20
C CYS A 134 -10.72 -14.01 -1.98
N VAL A 135 -10.42 -14.50 -0.78
CA VAL A 135 -10.56 -15.92 -0.41
C VAL A 135 -11.89 -16.24 0.28
N ASN A 136 -12.90 -15.37 0.11
CA ASN A 136 -14.27 -15.53 0.60
C ASN A 136 -14.38 -15.74 2.13
N LYS A 137 -13.60 -14.96 2.90
CA LYS A 137 -13.62 -14.91 4.37
C LYS A 137 -14.04 -13.53 4.89
N PRO A 138 -15.31 -13.14 4.73
CA PRO A 138 -15.77 -11.76 4.99
C PRO A 138 -15.68 -11.35 6.46
N LYS A 139 -15.83 -12.28 7.42
CA LYS A 139 -15.75 -11.98 8.85
C LYS A 139 -14.32 -11.60 9.26
N GLU A 140 -13.35 -12.40 8.84
CA GLU A 140 -11.92 -12.15 9.07
C GLU A 140 -11.45 -10.90 8.32
N ALA A 141 -12.03 -10.65 7.13
CA ALA A 141 -11.80 -9.41 6.41
C ALA A 141 -12.28 -8.19 7.20
N MET A 142 -13.53 -8.22 7.68
CA MET A 142 -14.12 -7.14 8.48
C MET A 142 -13.28 -6.86 9.73
N GLU A 143 -12.90 -7.89 10.48
CA GLU A 143 -12.07 -7.74 11.67
C GLU A 143 -10.72 -7.09 11.34
N SER A 144 -10.05 -7.55 10.27
CA SER A 144 -8.76 -7.01 9.85
C SER A 144 -8.87 -5.54 9.43
N LEU A 145 -9.92 -5.18 8.68
CA LEU A 145 -10.13 -3.80 8.22
C LEU A 145 -10.51 -2.86 9.36
N LEU A 146 -11.41 -3.28 10.27
CA LEU A 146 -11.77 -2.49 11.46
C LEU A 146 -10.55 -2.24 12.36
N ASN A 147 -9.66 -3.22 12.50
CA ASN A 147 -8.39 -3.04 13.20
C ASN A 147 -7.56 -1.90 12.58
N ALA A 148 -7.44 -1.85 11.24
CA ALA A 148 -6.76 -0.74 10.56
C ALA A 148 -7.47 0.60 10.77
N VAL A 149 -8.82 0.63 10.68
CA VAL A 149 -9.60 1.85 10.93
C VAL A 149 -9.38 2.38 12.36
N ASN A 150 -9.46 1.50 13.36
CA ASN A 150 -9.35 1.88 14.77
C ASN A 150 -7.99 2.45 15.14
N ARG A 151 -6.93 2.04 14.44
CA ARG A 151 -5.56 2.51 14.65
C ARG A 151 -5.12 3.60 13.67
N SER A 152 -5.99 3.99 12.73
CA SER A 152 -5.67 4.98 11.70
C SER A 152 -5.32 6.38 12.24
N LYS A 153 -5.75 6.71 13.46
CA LYS A 153 -5.37 7.96 14.16
C LYS A 153 -3.90 8.01 14.58
N ASP A 154 -3.24 6.86 14.64
CA ASP A 154 -1.84 6.72 15.05
C ASP A 154 -0.88 6.73 13.83
N LEU A 155 -1.41 6.97 12.62
CA LEU A 155 -0.62 7.06 11.39
C LEU A 155 0.22 8.34 11.36
N VAL A 156 1.42 8.25 10.80
CA VAL A 156 2.38 9.36 10.72
C VAL A 156 2.62 9.81 9.28
N GLN A 157 2.93 8.90 8.37
CA GLN A 157 3.28 9.24 6.98
C GLN A 157 2.20 8.81 5.98
N ASP A 158 1.68 7.59 6.11
CA ASP A 158 0.79 6.96 5.13
C ASP A 158 -0.71 7.22 5.43
N LEU A 159 -1.08 8.50 5.57
CA LEU A 159 -2.42 8.93 5.98
C LEU A 159 -3.55 8.46 5.03
N TYR A 160 -3.23 8.13 3.78
CA TYR A 160 -4.21 7.60 2.82
C TYR A 160 -4.73 6.20 3.21
N LEU A 161 -4.05 5.48 4.12
CA LEU A 161 -4.53 4.18 4.60
C LEU A 161 -5.85 4.30 5.36
N ALA A 162 -6.06 5.41 6.08
CA ALA A 162 -7.28 5.67 6.84
C ALA A 162 -8.55 5.70 5.97
N PRO A 163 -8.64 6.54 4.91
CA PRO A 163 -9.81 6.55 4.04
C PRO A 163 -9.93 5.27 3.22
N PHE A 164 -8.84 4.60 2.85
CA PHE A 164 -8.90 3.29 2.17
C PHE A 164 -9.55 2.24 3.07
N ALA A 165 -9.07 2.08 4.31
CA ALA A 165 -9.65 1.13 5.26
C ALA A 165 -11.12 1.44 5.56
N CYS A 166 -11.48 2.72 5.75
CA CYS A 166 -12.87 3.12 5.92
C CYS A 166 -13.74 2.76 4.71
N ALA A 167 -13.25 3.01 3.49
CA ALA A 167 -13.99 2.71 2.27
C ALA A 167 -14.26 1.20 2.15
N GLU A 168 -13.26 0.36 2.42
CA GLU A 168 -13.40 -1.10 2.32
C GLU A 168 -14.33 -1.68 3.38
N VAL A 169 -14.35 -1.16 4.61
CA VAL A 169 -15.36 -1.51 5.63
C VAL A 169 -16.75 -1.11 5.13
N GLY A 170 -16.89 0.10 4.58
CA GLY A 170 -18.17 0.56 4.01
C GLY A 170 -18.68 -0.32 2.88
N PHE A 171 -17.79 -0.81 2.00
CA PHE A 171 -18.15 -1.75 0.94
C PHE A 171 -18.58 -3.12 1.48
N LEU A 172 -17.95 -3.63 2.53
CA LEU A 172 -18.40 -4.87 3.17
C LEU A 172 -19.80 -4.75 3.77
N HIS A 173 -20.10 -3.65 4.48
CA HIS A 173 -21.45 -3.40 4.98
C HIS A 173 -22.47 -3.26 3.85
N LEU A 174 -22.07 -2.65 2.72
CA LEU A 174 -22.92 -2.55 1.54
C LEU A 174 -23.23 -3.94 0.94
N GLU A 175 -22.25 -4.84 0.89
CA GLU A 175 -22.42 -6.24 0.45
C GLU A 175 -23.34 -7.03 1.39
N GLU A 176 -23.30 -6.75 2.70
CA GLU A 176 -24.19 -7.35 3.71
C GLU A 176 -25.60 -6.74 3.74
N GLY A 177 -25.83 -5.62 3.05
CA GLY A 177 -27.10 -4.90 3.03
C GLY A 177 -27.32 -3.92 4.19
N ASP A 178 -26.31 -3.70 5.04
CA ASP A 178 -26.33 -2.69 6.10
C ASP A 178 -26.01 -1.30 5.53
N LEU A 179 -27.04 -0.65 5.01
CA LEU A 179 -26.92 0.65 4.35
C LEU A 179 -26.53 1.78 5.31
N ASP A 180 -26.89 1.67 6.59
CA ASP A 180 -26.62 2.69 7.58
C ASP A 180 -25.12 2.73 7.91
N GLN A 181 -24.54 1.56 8.22
CA GLN A 181 -23.09 1.45 8.46
C GLN A 181 -22.29 1.73 7.18
N ALA A 182 -22.73 1.24 6.03
CA ALA A 182 -22.08 1.53 4.76
C ALA A 182 -21.96 3.04 4.51
N LYS A 183 -23.07 3.78 4.70
CA LYS A 183 -23.09 5.23 4.56
C LYS A 183 -22.18 5.92 5.57
N GLU A 184 -22.16 5.47 6.82
CA GLU A 184 -21.30 6.05 7.85
C GLU A 184 -19.81 5.95 7.47
N PHE A 185 -19.34 4.76 7.10
CA PHE A 185 -17.94 4.52 6.77
C PHE A 185 -17.52 5.17 5.45
N LEU A 186 -18.37 5.15 4.41
CA LEU A 186 -18.07 5.82 3.15
C LEU A 186 -18.02 7.35 3.31
N ASN A 187 -18.86 7.93 4.17
CA ASN A 187 -18.77 9.35 4.50
C ASN A 187 -17.46 9.67 5.23
N LYS A 188 -17.01 8.81 6.16
CA LYS A 188 -15.70 8.96 6.83
C LYS A 188 -14.56 8.95 5.80
N ALA A 189 -14.58 8.02 4.84
CA ALA A 189 -13.56 7.91 3.80
C ALA A 189 -13.52 9.13 2.84
N SER A 190 -14.65 9.80 2.63
CA SER A 190 -14.76 10.95 1.72
C SER A 190 -14.24 12.26 2.31
N LYS A 191 -14.04 12.33 3.63
CA LYS A 191 -13.56 13.55 4.28
C LYS A 191 -12.08 13.77 3.94
N PRO A 192 -11.66 14.99 3.59
CA PRO A 192 -10.25 15.28 3.41
C PRO A 192 -9.53 15.07 4.74
N HIS A 193 -8.65 14.08 4.79
CA HIS A 193 -7.68 13.94 5.86
C HIS A 193 -6.60 15.00 5.61
N ALA A 194 -6.57 16.00 6.49
CA ALA A 194 -5.68 17.16 6.42
C ALA A 194 -4.23 16.80 6.74
#